data_AF-A0A956LFU8-F1
#
_entry.id   AF-A0A956LFU8-F1
#
_cell.length_a   1.000
_cell.length_b   1.000
_cell.length_c   1.000
_cell.angle_alpha   90.00
_cell.angle_beta   90.00
_cell.angle_gamma   90.00
#
_symmetry.space_group_name_H-M   'P 1'
#
loop_
_entity.id
_entity.type
_entity.pdbx_description
1 polymer ?
#
loop_
_entity_poly.entity_id
_entity_poly.type
_entity_poly.pdbx_seq_one_letter_code
_entity_poly.pdbx_strand_id
1 'polypeptide(L)'
;KTPKKKKETKPKADPAELLQQARTASLGGNASKAYKLAKQSYKIDKNKDALTLMGMSACKMGDAKKAQSVYSKLSGGIKSALASVCSKNGVELK
;
A
#
# COMPACT_ATOMS: atom_id res chain seq x y z
N LYS A 1 -24.81 0.80 13.70
CA LYS A 1 -23.77 1.43 12.86
C LYS A 1 -22.87 0.34 12.26
N THR A 2 -23.12 -0.07 11.03
CA THR A 2 -22.21 -0.91 10.24
C THR A 2 -22.59 -0.74 8.76
N PRO A 3 -21.73 -0.23 7.87
CA PRO A 3 -21.87 -0.48 6.44
C PRO A 3 -21.04 -1.73 6.13
N LYS A 4 -21.70 -2.91 6.10
CA LYS A 4 -22.24 -3.58 4.90
C LYS A 4 -21.25 -4.62 4.34
N LYS A 5 -21.28 -5.78 4.99
CA LYS A 5 -20.99 -7.09 4.41
C LYS A 5 -22.11 -7.40 3.40
N LYS A 6 -21.87 -7.29 2.09
CA LYS A 6 -22.80 -7.80 1.05
C LYS A 6 -22.05 -8.41 -0.14
N LYS A 7 -22.00 -9.75 -0.09
CA LYS A 7 -22.34 -10.72 -1.14
C LYS A 7 -21.44 -10.83 -2.37
N GLU A 8 -20.71 -11.94 -2.33
CA GLU A 8 -20.05 -12.68 -3.40
C GLU A 8 -20.89 -12.81 -4.68
N THR A 9 -20.28 -12.46 -5.81
CA THR A 9 -20.59 -13.01 -7.13
C THR A 9 -19.26 -13.14 -7.88
N LYS A 10 -18.64 -14.32 -7.74
CA LYS A 10 -17.43 -14.80 -8.45
C LYS A 10 -16.39 -13.69 -8.67
N PRO A 11 -15.79 -13.09 -7.63
CA PRO A 11 -15.41 -11.69 -7.76
C PRO A 11 -13.99 -11.56 -8.26
N LYS A 12 -13.80 -10.81 -9.35
CA LYS A 12 -12.56 -10.05 -9.55
C LYS A 12 -12.34 -9.29 -8.23
N ALA A 13 -11.28 -9.63 -7.51
CA ALA A 13 -11.05 -9.18 -6.14
C ALA A 13 -11.34 -7.68 -5.99
N ASP A 14 -12.24 -7.31 -5.07
CA ASP A 14 -12.64 -5.91 -4.90
C ASP A 14 -11.42 -5.08 -4.44
N PRO A 15 -11.13 -3.94 -5.10
CA PRO A 15 -9.95 -3.15 -4.79
C PRO A 15 -9.97 -2.62 -3.35
N ALA A 16 -11.14 -2.30 -2.79
CA ALA A 16 -11.25 -1.83 -1.41
C ALA A 16 -11.01 -2.98 -0.41
N GLU A 17 -11.53 -4.18 -0.67
CA GLU A 17 -11.21 -5.38 0.12
C GLU A 17 -9.72 -5.70 0.11
N LEU A 18 -9.09 -5.68 -1.07
CA LEU A 18 -7.64 -5.91 -1.20
C LEU A 18 -6.84 -4.89 -0.40
N LEU A 19 -7.26 -3.62 -0.42
CA LEU A 19 -6.62 -2.55 0.34
C LEU A 19 -6.80 -2.75 1.85
N GLN A 20 -8.00 -3.18 2.29
CA GLN A 20 -8.25 -3.51 3.69
C GLN A 20 -7.39 -4.69 4.15
N GLN A 21 -7.32 -5.77 3.36
CA GLN A 21 -6.44 -6.90 3.66
C GLN A 21 -4.97 -6.49 3.67
N ALA A 22 -4.55 -5.59 2.78
CA ALA A 22 -3.20 -5.04 2.77
C ALA A 22 -2.87 -4.30 4.07
N ARG A 23 -3.82 -3.48 4.58
CA ARG A 23 -3.66 -2.78 5.86
C ARG A 23 -3.52 -3.78 7.01
N THR A 24 -4.41 -4.76 7.08
CA THR A 24 -4.34 -5.81 8.11
C THR A 24 -3.02 -6.57 8.05
N ALA A 25 -2.54 -6.92 6.85
CA ALA A 25 -1.24 -7.57 6.68
C ALA A 25 -0.09 -6.66 7.16
N SER A 26 -0.13 -5.37 6.85
CA SER A 26 0.89 -4.41 7.31
C SER A 26 0.89 -4.24 8.83
N LEU A 27 -0.28 -4.29 9.47
CA LEU A 27 -0.41 -4.23 10.92
C LEU A 27 0.10 -5.52 11.58
N GLY A 28 -0.17 -6.67 10.97
CA GLY A 28 0.36 -7.96 11.39
C GLY A 28 1.83 -8.20 11.02
N GLY A 29 2.62 -7.15 10.76
CA GLY A 29 4.05 -7.26 10.43
C GLY A 29 4.38 -7.82 9.05
N ASN A 30 3.39 -8.19 8.24
CA ASN A 30 3.55 -8.83 6.95
C ASN A 30 3.62 -7.81 5.80
N ALA A 31 4.69 -7.02 5.76
CA ALA A 31 4.88 -5.97 4.77
C ALA A 31 4.90 -6.49 3.31
N SER A 32 5.47 -7.68 3.06
CA SER A 32 5.46 -8.35 1.74
C SER A 32 4.06 -8.64 1.24
N LYS A 33 3.18 -9.14 2.12
CA LYS A 33 1.79 -9.45 1.78
C LYS A 33 0.99 -8.17 1.59
N ALA A 34 1.21 -7.17 2.46
CA ALA A 34 0.61 -5.85 2.35
C ALA A 34 0.92 -5.20 0.99
N TYR A 35 2.18 -5.21 0.57
CA TYR A 35 2.60 -4.68 -0.73
C TYR A 35 1.89 -5.37 -1.90
N LYS A 36 1.85 -6.72 -1.90
CA LYS A 36 1.21 -7.49 -2.97
C LYS A 36 -0.28 -7.17 -3.09
N LEU A 37 -0.99 -7.16 -1.98
CA LEU A 37 -2.43 -6.87 -1.92
C LEU A 37 -2.73 -5.42 -2.33
N ALA A 38 -1.96 -4.46 -1.82
CA ALA A 38 -2.08 -3.04 -2.21
C ALA A 38 -1.77 -2.84 -3.70
N LYS A 39 -0.78 -3.56 -4.26
CA LYS A 39 -0.48 -3.55 -5.69
C LYS A 39 -1.61 -4.16 -6.53
N GLN A 40 -2.26 -5.22 -6.05
CA GLN A 40 -3.42 -5.79 -6.73
C GLN A 40 -4.58 -4.80 -6.72
N SER A 41 -4.87 -4.18 -5.58
CA SER A 41 -5.87 -3.11 -5.45
C SER A 41 -5.58 -1.97 -6.43
N TYR A 42 -4.34 -1.44 -6.43
CA TYR A 42 -3.91 -0.34 -7.30
C TYR A 42 -4.01 -0.65 -8.80
N LYS A 43 -3.86 -1.93 -9.19
CA LYS A 43 -4.00 -2.37 -10.59
C LYS A 43 -5.45 -2.35 -11.06
N ILE A 44 -6.39 -2.59 -10.14
CA ILE A 44 -7.82 -2.63 -10.44
C ILE A 44 -8.39 -1.21 -10.37
N ASP A 45 -8.09 -0.50 -9.29
CA ASP A 45 -8.44 0.89 -9.08
C ASP A 45 -7.16 1.64 -8.70
N LYS A 46 -6.75 2.63 -9.52
CA LYS A 46 -5.54 3.44 -9.32
C LYS A 46 -5.69 4.43 -8.15
N ASN A 47 -6.13 3.94 -7.00
CA ASN A 47 -6.35 4.69 -5.79
C ASN A 47 -5.03 5.12 -5.14
N LYS A 48 -4.94 6.40 -4.75
CA LYS A 48 -3.80 6.99 -4.03
C LYS A 48 -3.55 6.30 -2.68
N ASP A 49 -4.58 5.78 -2.01
CA ASP A 49 -4.44 5.03 -0.76
C ASP A 49 -3.66 3.73 -0.96
N ALA A 50 -3.95 3.01 -2.04
CA ALA A 50 -3.26 1.77 -2.38
C ALA A 50 -1.80 2.05 -2.73
N LEU A 51 -1.56 3.11 -3.50
CA LEU A 51 -0.23 3.58 -3.85
C LEU A 51 0.59 3.96 -2.61
N THR A 52 -0.01 4.71 -1.68
CA THR A 52 0.63 5.10 -0.41
C THR A 52 0.98 3.88 0.44
N LEU A 53 0.03 2.94 0.59
CA LEU A 53 0.25 1.72 1.35
C LEU A 53 1.31 0.81 0.70
N MET A 54 1.38 0.74 -0.63
CA MET A 54 2.48 0.08 -1.33
C MET A 54 3.83 0.70 -0.97
N GLY A 55 3.92 2.04 -0.98
CA GLY A 55 5.13 2.76 -0.59
C GLY A 55 5.54 2.42 0.83
N MET A 56 4.62 2.60 1.79
CA MET A 56 4.90 2.35 3.21
C MET A 56 5.29 0.90 3.47
N SER A 57 4.66 -0.05 2.75
CA SER A 57 5.01 -1.47 2.85
C SER A 57 6.40 -1.73 2.29
N ALA A 58 6.76 -1.12 1.15
CA ALA A 58 8.10 -1.24 0.59
C ALA A 58 9.17 -0.64 1.51
N CYS A 59 8.89 0.50 2.15
CA CYS A 59 9.74 1.08 3.19
C CYS A 59 9.99 0.09 4.34
N LYS A 60 8.92 -0.53 4.87
CA LYS A 60 9.00 -1.52 5.96
C LYS A 60 9.73 -2.80 5.56
N MET A 61 9.73 -3.14 4.27
CA MET A 61 10.47 -4.29 3.74
C MET A 61 11.96 -4.01 3.51
N GLY A 62 12.43 -2.76 3.63
CA GLY A 62 13.77 -2.38 3.21
C GLY A 62 13.95 -2.31 1.69
N ASP A 63 12.87 -2.35 0.90
CA ASP A 63 12.94 -2.42 -0.56
C ASP A 63 12.93 -1.01 -1.17
N ALA A 64 14.12 -0.40 -1.21
CA ALA A 64 14.32 0.94 -1.74
C ALA A 64 13.83 1.08 -3.19
N LYS A 65 14.06 0.08 -4.05
CA LYS A 65 13.64 0.12 -5.47
C LYS A 65 12.12 0.22 -5.60
N LYS A 66 11.38 -0.60 -4.85
CA LYS A 66 9.90 -0.55 -4.86
C LYS A 66 9.38 0.73 -4.26
N ALA A 67 9.99 1.19 -3.17
CA ALA A 67 9.59 2.42 -2.51
C ALA A 67 9.85 3.64 -3.40
N GLN A 68 10.97 3.68 -4.12
CA GLN A 68 11.34 4.76 -5.06
C GLN A 68 10.40 4.79 -6.28
N SER A 69 9.98 3.62 -6.79
CA SER A 69 8.98 3.53 -7.87
C SER A 69 7.63 4.15 -7.47
N VAL A 70 7.24 3.98 -6.21
CA VAL A 70 6.02 4.60 -5.66
C VAL A 70 6.26 6.09 -5.39
N TYR A 71 7.40 6.44 -4.78
CA TYR A 71 7.80 7.80 -4.47
C TYR A 71 7.83 8.72 -5.69
N SER A 72 8.26 8.20 -6.84
CA SER A 72 8.26 8.93 -8.11
C SER A 72 6.86 9.22 -8.65
N LYS A 73 5.85 8.43 -8.25
CA LYS A 73 4.44 8.60 -8.63
C LYS A 73 3.65 9.44 -7.63
N LEU A 74 4.17 9.61 -6.42
CA LEU A 74 3.58 10.46 -5.40
C LEU A 74 4.05 11.89 -5.58
N SER A 75 3.25 12.82 -5.08
CA SER A 75 3.57 14.24 -5.05
C SER A 75 2.99 14.89 -3.77
N GLY A 76 3.45 16.09 -3.47
CA GLY A 76 3.00 16.85 -2.30
C GLY A 76 3.31 16.18 -0.97
N GLY A 77 2.48 16.44 0.05
CA GLY A 77 2.73 16.01 1.43
C GLY A 77 2.84 14.49 1.62
N ILE A 78 2.16 13.69 0.78
CA ILE A 78 2.23 12.22 0.86
C ILE A 78 3.63 11.72 0.47
N LYS A 79 4.27 12.37 -0.49
CA LYS A 79 5.64 12.05 -0.92
C LYS A 79 6.62 12.27 0.25
N SER A 80 6.56 13.42 0.90
CA SER A 80 7.41 13.73 2.06
C SER A 80 7.15 12.80 3.25
N ALA A 81 5.88 12.48 3.52
CA ALA A 81 5.52 11.52 4.56
C ALA A 81 6.10 10.13 4.27
N LEU A 82 6.05 9.69 3.01
CA LEU A 82 6.63 8.42 2.60
C LEU A 82 8.16 8.41 2.77
N ALA A 83 8.85 9.47 2.34
CA ALA A 83 10.30 9.61 2.55
C ALA A 83 10.67 9.51 4.03
N SER A 84 9.93 10.20 4.91
CA SER A 84 10.17 10.14 6.36
C SER A 84 9.99 8.72 6.92
N VAL A 85 8.91 8.02 6.53
CA VAL A 85 8.68 6.63 6.96
C VAL A 85 9.79 5.71 6.43
N CYS A 86 10.17 5.84 5.17
CA CYS A 86 11.26 5.08 4.57
C CYS A 86 12.58 5.31 5.30
N SER A 87 12.95 6.56 5.54
CA SER A 87 14.20 6.91 6.22
C SER A 87 14.27 6.33 7.62
N LYS A 88 13.15 6.31 8.36
CA LYS A 88 13.05 5.64 9.68
C LYS A 88 13.24 4.13 9.63
N ASN A 89 13.00 3.50 8.47
CA ASN A 89 13.23 2.08 8.25
C ASN A 89 14.58 1.81 7.55
N GLY A 90 15.48 2.80 7.48
CA GLY A 90 16.79 2.67 6.83
C GLY A 90 16.72 2.68 5.28
N VAL A 91 15.60 3.10 4.71
CA VAL A 91 15.40 3.21 3.27
C VAL A 91 15.50 4.67 2.85
N GLU A 92 16.51 5.04 2.07
CA GLU A 92 16.61 6.38 1.51
C GLU A 92 15.85 6.50 0.18
N LEU A 93 14.89 7.42 0.14
CA LEU A 93 14.17 7.79 -1.07
C LEU A 93 14.72 9.10 -1.60
N LYS A 94 15.34 9.03 -2.79
CA LYS A 94 15.99 10.13 -3.49
C LYS A 94 15.21 10.40 -4.77
#